data_AF-A0A0G2EDX2-F1
#
_entry.id   AF-A0A0G2EDX2-F1
#
_cell.length_a   1.000
_cell.length_b   1.000
_cell.length_c   1.000
_cell.angle_alpha   90.00
_cell.angle_beta   90.00
_cell.angle_gamma   90.00
#
_symmetry.space_group_name_H-M   'P 1'
#
loop_
_entity.id
_entity.type
_entity.pdbx_description
1 polymer ?
#
loop_
_entity_poly.entity_id
_entity_poly.type
_entity_poly.pdbx_seq_one_letter_code
_entity_poly.pdbx_strand_id
1 'polypeptide(L)'
;MQREPRRKPPLETLRTMSKGLSRSTALTLDKHHYLTCLALPVPELDEPEEPGLLRSKWFPVVLHDPLIFKVIVLFSASHYAIRFNQVSQYAVTILSFKQQALAALNAAISCSDGPVDDRIIAAAGKMASYEAIFGSEAQYHAHMGGVEKMLDGRGGISALGLDGFLGRLLLFIDSNSAFLLKTRLRLTESSFPRRPPIVPNPGRFIGYA
;
A
#
# COMPACT_ATOMS: atom_id res chain seq x y z
N MET A 1 -31.93 -21.45 -26.20
CA MET A 1 -31.10 -20.36 -26.78
C MET A 1 -29.83 -20.23 -25.94
N GLN A 2 -28.78 -20.99 -26.27
CA GLN A 2 -27.50 -20.97 -25.55
C GLN A 2 -26.65 -19.82 -26.08
N ARG A 3 -26.13 -18.95 -25.19
CA ARG A 3 -25.22 -17.85 -25.54
C ARG A 3 -23.82 -18.42 -25.76
N GLU A 4 -23.23 -18.11 -26.92
CA GLU A 4 -21.83 -18.42 -27.21
C GLU A 4 -20.87 -17.76 -26.20
N PRO A 5 -19.80 -18.45 -25.79
CA PRO A 5 -18.78 -17.87 -24.93
C PRO A 5 -17.96 -16.83 -25.71
N ARG A 6 -17.78 -15.64 -25.13
CA ARG A 6 -16.92 -14.59 -25.71
C ARG A 6 -15.50 -15.14 -25.93
N ARG A 7 -15.09 -15.25 -27.19
CA ARG A 7 -13.72 -15.62 -27.58
C ARG A 7 -12.74 -14.63 -26.95
N LYS A 8 -11.77 -15.16 -26.20
CA LYS A 8 -10.63 -14.37 -25.70
C LYS A 8 -9.80 -13.90 -26.90
N PRO A 9 -9.33 -12.64 -26.91
CA PRO A 9 -8.56 -12.12 -28.03
C PRO A 9 -7.21 -12.88 -28.18
N PRO A 10 -6.68 -12.99 -29.40
CA PRO A 10 -5.42 -13.68 -29.66
C PRO A 10 -4.24 -13.08 -28.88
N LEU A 11 -3.26 -13.93 -28.51
CA LEU A 11 -2.07 -13.54 -27.74
C LEU A 11 -1.25 -12.42 -28.40
N GLU A 12 -1.31 -12.29 -29.73
CA GLU A 12 -0.65 -11.20 -30.46
C GLU A 12 -1.32 -9.82 -30.26
N THR A 13 -2.63 -9.80 -30.02
CA THR A 13 -3.39 -8.58 -29.68
C THR A 13 -3.01 -8.09 -28.28
N LEU A 14 -2.76 -8.99 -27.33
CA LEU A 14 -2.27 -8.63 -25.99
C LEU A 14 -0.82 -8.13 -26.02
N ARG A 15 0.00 -8.69 -26.92
CA ARG A 15 1.42 -8.32 -27.09
C ARG A 15 1.61 -6.94 -27.75
N THR A 16 0.68 -6.54 -28.62
CA THR A 16 0.65 -5.20 -29.22
C THR A 16 0.10 -4.15 -28.25
N MET A 17 -0.89 -4.48 -27.41
CA MET A 17 -1.37 -3.59 -26.34
C MET A 17 -0.30 -3.31 -25.27
N SER A 18 0.58 -4.28 -24.99
CA SER A 18 1.72 -4.12 -24.06
C SER A 18 2.81 -3.18 -24.59
N LYS A 19 3.00 -3.06 -25.91
CA LYS A 19 4.07 -2.25 -26.52
C LYS A 19 3.73 -0.77 -26.70
N GLY A 20 2.48 -0.36 -26.43
CA GLY A 20 1.99 1.00 -26.69
C GLY A 20 1.28 1.65 -25.51
N LEU A 21 1.50 1.17 -24.28
CA LEU A 21 0.80 1.74 -23.12
C LEU A 21 1.40 3.11 -22.77
N SER A 22 0.73 4.18 -23.19
CA SER A 22 1.04 5.55 -22.76
C SER A 22 1.12 5.59 -21.23
N ARG A 23 2.01 6.44 -20.70
CA ARG A 23 2.19 6.65 -19.25
C ARG A 23 0.85 6.92 -18.55
N SER A 24 -0.08 7.62 -19.22
CA SER A 24 -1.44 7.88 -18.74
C SER A 24 -2.32 6.62 -18.63
N THR A 25 -2.22 5.72 -19.61
CA THR A 25 -2.98 4.45 -19.63
C THR A 25 -2.46 3.47 -18.59
N ALA A 26 -1.14 3.41 -18.38
CA ALA A 26 -0.52 2.62 -17.30
C ALA A 26 -0.99 3.10 -15.92
N LEU A 27 -0.94 4.42 -15.68
CA LEU A 27 -1.43 5.04 -14.45
C LEU A 27 -2.93 4.78 -14.18
N THR A 28 -3.74 4.70 -15.23
CA THR A 28 -5.19 4.42 -15.12
C THR A 28 -5.43 2.94 -14.78
N LEU A 29 -4.66 2.03 -15.38
CA LEU A 29 -4.73 0.60 -15.08
C LEU A 29 -4.29 0.31 -13.64
N ASP A 30 -3.24 0.98 -13.16
CA ASP A 30 -2.74 0.81 -11.80
C ASP A 30 -3.75 1.29 -10.74
N LYS A 31 -4.47 2.40 -11.00
CA LYS A 31 -5.55 2.86 -10.11
C LYS A 31 -6.72 1.88 -10.05
N HIS A 32 -7.15 1.37 -11.20
CA HIS A 32 -8.25 0.42 -11.27
C HIS A 32 -7.90 -0.90 -10.58
N HIS A 33 -6.69 -1.41 -10.80
CA HIS A 33 -6.17 -2.61 -10.13
C HIS A 33 -6.11 -2.44 -8.62
N TYR A 34 -5.63 -1.29 -8.14
CA TYR A 34 -5.60 -0.97 -6.70
C TYR A 34 -7.00 -1.04 -6.09
N LEU A 35 -7.98 -0.38 -6.71
CA LEU A 35 -9.36 -0.37 -6.20
C LEU A 35 -10.04 -1.74 -6.22
N THR A 36 -9.65 -2.61 -7.14
CA THR A 36 -10.33 -3.90 -7.36
C THR A 36 -9.70 -5.02 -6.54
N CYS A 37 -8.41 -4.92 -6.20
CA CYS A 37 -7.67 -5.99 -5.54
C CYS A 37 -7.08 -5.61 -4.18
N LEU A 38 -6.87 -4.32 -3.89
CA LEU A 38 -6.09 -3.87 -2.74
C LEU A 38 -6.84 -2.91 -1.81
N ALA A 39 -7.89 -2.24 -2.30
CA ALA A 39 -8.78 -1.39 -1.51
C ALA A 39 -10.14 -2.06 -1.24
N LEU A 40 -10.12 -3.36 -0.96
CA LEU A 40 -11.29 -4.13 -0.54
C LEU A 40 -11.68 -3.78 0.90
N PRO A 41 -12.92 -4.06 1.34
CA PRO A 41 -13.30 -3.95 2.74
C PRO A 41 -12.40 -4.81 3.63
N VAL A 42 -11.88 -4.22 4.71
CA VAL A 42 -10.97 -4.86 5.67
C VAL A 42 -11.56 -4.59 7.05
N PRO A 43 -12.31 -5.54 7.64
CA PRO A 43 -12.91 -5.41 8.97
C PRO A 43 -11.96 -4.93 10.07
N GLU A 44 -10.67 -5.28 9.96
CA GLU A 44 -9.63 -4.86 10.89
C GLU A 44 -9.33 -3.34 10.82
N LEU A 45 -9.63 -2.71 9.68
CA LEU A 45 -9.47 -1.26 9.43
C LEU A 45 -10.78 -0.49 9.49
N ASP A 46 -11.86 -1.13 9.08
CA ASP A 46 -13.19 -0.57 8.94
C ASP A 46 -13.85 -0.29 10.30
N GLU A 47 -14.88 0.56 10.29
CA GLU A 47 -15.80 0.65 11.42
C GLU A 47 -16.96 -0.34 11.23
N PRO A 48 -17.55 -0.88 12.31
CA PRO A 48 -18.75 -1.71 12.21
C PRO A 48 -19.88 -1.06 11.40
N GLU A 49 -19.98 0.27 11.47
CA GLU A 49 -21.00 1.08 10.81
C GLU A 49 -20.53 1.68 9.47
N GLU A 50 -19.23 1.65 9.18
CA GLU A 50 -18.63 2.23 7.97
C GLU A 50 -17.63 1.26 7.31
N PRO A 51 -18.10 0.25 6.53
CA PRO A 51 -17.22 -0.65 5.81
C PRO A 51 -16.55 0.02 4.60
N GLY A 52 -15.40 -0.50 4.18
CA GLY A 52 -14.71 -0.07 2.96
C GLY A 52 -13.95 1.26 3.08
N LEU A 53 -13.40 1.56 4.26
CA LEU A 53 -12.66 2.80 4.54
C LEU A 53 -11.42 2.99 3.66
N LEU A 54 -10.82 1.89 3.20
CA LEU A 54 -9.72 1.96 2.22
C LEU A 54 -10.15 2.65 0.92
N ARG A 55 -11.42 2.48 0.51
CA ARG A 55 -11.96 3.08 -0.70
C ARG A 55 -12.58 4.45 -0.42
N SER A 56 -13.32 4.60 0.68
CA SER A 56 -14.09 5.82 0.96
C SER A 56 -13.27 6.93 1.64
N LYS A 57 -12.31 6.58 2.52
CA LYS A 57 -11.48 7.56 3.25
C LYS A 57 -10.04 7.61 2.76
N TRP A 58 -9.38 6.46 2.62
CA TRP A 58 -7.97 6.40 2.26
C TRP A 58 -7.70 6.75 0.80
N PHE A 59 -8.44 6.18 -0.14
CA PHE A 59 -8.18 6.40 -1.57
C PHE A 59 -8.30 7.87 -2.02
N PRO A 60 -9.25 8.69 -1.52
CA PRO A 60 -9.23 10.13 -1.78
C PRO A 60 -7.91 10.80 -1.34
N VAL A 61 -7.38 10.45 -0.17
CA VAL A 61 -6.07 10.95 0.30
C VAL A 61 -4.95 10.53 -0.67
N VAL A 62 -4.96 9.28 -1.11
CA VAL A 62 -4.01 8.76 -2.12
C VAL A 62 -4.05 9.57 -3.41
N LEU A 63 -5.23 10.01 -3.86
CA LEU A 63 -5.37 10.79 -5.10
C LEU A 63 -4.90 12.24 -4.96
N HIS A 64 -4.99 12.81 -3.75
CA HIS A 64 -4.61 14.20 -3.50
C HIS A 64 -3.16 14.39 -3.09
N ASP A 65 -2.50 13.36 -2.55
CA ASP A 65 -1.09 13.43 -2.14
C ASP A 65 -0.15 12.73 -3.17
N PRO A 66 0.74 13.48 -3.84
CA PRO A 66 1.65 12.92 -4.85
C PRO A 66 2.69 11.93 -4.30
N LEU A 67 3.02 11.96 -3.00
CA LEU A 67 3.97 11.03 -2.38
C LEU A 67 3.28 9.69 -2.15
N ILE A 68 2.14 9.68 -1.46
CA ILE A 68 1.33 8.49 -1.22
C ILE A 68 0.92 7.86 -2.55
N PHE A 69 0.51 8.67 -3.53
CA PHE A 69 0.15 8.19 -4.86
C PHE A 69 1.27 7.35 -5.52
N LYS A 70 2.53 7.80 -5.45
CA LYS A 70 3.67 7.05 -6.02
C LYS A 70 3.87 5.70 -5.34
N VAL A 71 3.73 5.65 -4.02
CA VAL A 71 3.84 4.40 -3.25
C VAL A 71 2.71 3.43 -3.63
N ILE A 72 1.48 3.92 -3.79
CA ILE A 72 0.34 3.08 -4.16
C ILE A 72 0.43 2.58 -5.61
N VAL A 73 0.92 3.40 -6.54
CA VAL A 73 1.20 2.96 -7.92
C VAL A 73 2.25 1.86 -7.94
N LEU A 74 3.34 2.01 -7.19
CA LEU A 74 4.36 0.96 -7.03
C LEU A 74 3.73 -0.34 -6.52
N PHE A 75 2.95 -0.27 -5.44
CA PHE A 75 2.30 -1.43 -4.84
C PHE A 75 1.35 -2.12 -5.83
N SER A 76 0.54 -1.34 -6.53
CA SER A 76 -0.42 -1.84 -7.51
C SER A 76 0.28 -2.53 -8.69
N ALA A 77 1.32 -1.91 -9.25
CA ALA A 77 2.08 -2.46 -10.36
C ALA A 77 2.78 -3.78 -9.99
N SER A 78 3.39 -3.85 -8.80
CA SER A 78 4.02 -5.08 -8.31
C SER A 78 3.00 -6.19 -8.06
N HIS A 79 1.87 -5.86 -7.44
CA HIS A 79 0.78 -6.83 -7.23
C HIS A 79 0.22 -7.35 -8.56
N TYR A 80 -0.01 -6.46 -9.52
CA TYR A 80 -0.45 -6.83 -10.87
C TYR A 80 0.53 -7.78 -11.55
N ALA A 81 1.82 -7.43 -11.54
CA ALA A 81 2.86 -8.22 -12.18
C ALA A 81 2.97 -9.63 -11.58
N ILE A 82 2.84 -9.78 -10.26
CA ILE A 82 2.85 -11.10 -9.62
C ILE A 82 1.57 -11.87 -9.97
N ARG A 83 0.40 -11.25 -9.81
CA ARG A 83 -0.90 -11.91 -10.01
C ARG A 83 -1.07 -12.47 -11.41
N PHE A 84 -0.51 -11.82 -12.43
CA PHE A 84 -0.58 -12.27 -13.82
C PHE A 84 0.67 -12.98 -14.33
N ASN A 85 1.64 -13.29 -13.45
CA ASN A 85 2.93 -13.91 -13.81
C ASN A 85 3.71 -13.10 -14.87
N GLN A 86 3.73 -11.79 -14.68
CA GLN A 86 4.29 -10.76 -15.54
C GLN A 86 5.47 -10.00 -14.87
N VAL A 87 6.11 -10.58 -13.86
CA VAL A 87 7.20 -9.92 -13.11
C VAL A 87 8.35 -9.50 -14.05
N SER A 88 8.83 -10.39 -14.92
CA SER A 88 9.96 -10.09 -15.81
C SER A 88 9.65 -8.98 -16.82
N GLN A 89 8.42 -8.87 -17.30
CA GLN A 89 8.03 -7.82 -18.27
C GLN A 89 7.84 -6.45 -17.62
N TYR A 90 7.47 -6.39 -16.33
CA TYR A 90 7.29 -5.14 -15.59
C TYR A 90 8.47 -4.78 -14.69
N ALA A 91 9.53 -5.59 -14.63
CA ALA A 91 10.63 -5.42 -13.69
C ALA A 91 11.26 -4.02 -13.74
N VAL A 92 11.56 -3.50 -14.94
CA VAL A 92 12.13 -2.15 -15.11
C VAL A 92 11.15 -1.06 -14.66
N THR A 93 9.87 -1.21 -14.98
CA THR A 93 8.81 -0.27 -14.59
C THR A 93 8.63 -0.24 -13.07
N ILE A 94 8.57 -1.41 -12.43
CA ILE A 94 8.47 -1.54 -10.97
C ILE A 94 9.68 -0.92 -10.29
N LEU A 95 10.89 -1.20 -10.79
CA LEU A 95 12.12 -0.61 -10.26
C LEU A 95 12.11 0.92 -10.38
N SER A 96 11.65 1.45 -11.51
CA SER A 96 11.50 2.90 -11.71
C SER A 96 10.47 3.51 -10.75
N PHE A 97 9.34 2.87 -10.53
CA PHE A 97 8.34 3.33 -9.55
C PHE A 97 8.90 3.28 -8.13
N LYS A 98 9.66 2.24 -7.77
CA LYS A 98 10.32 2.13 -6.47
C LYS A 98 11.32 3.27 -6.25
N GLN A 99 12.15 3.55 -7.25
CA GLN A 99 13.09 4.68 -7.22
C GLN A 99 12.36 6.01 -7.04
N GLN A 100 11.28 6.25 -7.78
CA GLN A 100 10.48 7.48 -7.69
C GLN A 100 9.81 7.65 -6.32
N ALA A 101 9.28 6.56 -5.74
CA ALA A 101 8.68 6.56 -4.42
C ALA A 101 9.71 6.87 -3.32
N LEU A 102 10.87 6.20 -3.37
CA LEU A 102 11.97 6.43 -2.43
C LEU A 102 12.54 7.85 -2.53
N ALA A 103 12.77 8.35 -3.74
CA ALA A 103 13.27 9.71 -3.94
C ALA A 103 12.28 10.76 -3.41
N ALA A 104 10.98 10.58 -3.67
CA ALA A 104 9.94 11.47 -3.15
C ALA A 104 9.84 11.42 -1.62
N LEU A 105 9.94 10.23 -1.02
CA LEU A 105 9.90 10.06 0.43
C LEU A 105 11.10 10.73 1.10
N ASN A 106 12.31 10.49 0.59
CA ASN A 106 13.53 11.10 1.11
C ASN A 106 13.49 12.63 1.00
N ALA A 107 13.03 13.16 -0.14
CA ALA A 107 12.87 14.61 -0.30
C ALA A 107 11.86 15.19 0.70
N ALA A 108 10.73 14.52 0.92
CA ALA A 108 9.72 14.98 1.86
C ALA A 108 10.22 14.97 3.32
N ILE A 109 11.04 13.98 3.69
CA ILE A 109 11.68 13.92 5.02
C ILE A 109 12.71 15.04 5.17
N SER A 110 13.58 15.24 4.17
CA SER A 110 14.65 16.25 4.24
C SER A 110 14.15 17.69 4.27
N CYS A 111 12.95 17.95 3.73
CA CYS A 111 12.33 19.28 3.73
C CYS A 111 11.41 19.54 4.95
N SER A 112 11.35 18.62 5.92
CA SER A 112 10.50 18.76 7.10
C SER A 112 11.25 19.53 8.20
N ASP A 113 10.86 20.78 8.44
CA ASP A 113 11.45 21.64 9.48
C ASP A 113 10.78 21.47 10.88
N GLY A 114 10.12 20.33 11.12
CA GLY A 114 9.38 20.05 12.36
C GLY A 114 8.85 18.62 12.43
N PRO A 115 7.87 18.34 13.34
CA PRO A 115 7.20 17.04 13.41
C PRO A 115 6.68 16.63 12.04
N VAL A 116 7.03 15.41 11.64
CA VAL A 116 6.76 14.93 10.29
C VAL A 116 5.25 14.75 10.09
N ASP A 117 4.77 15.21 8.93
CA ASP A 117 3.36 15.15 8.54
C ASP A 117 2.88 13.69 8.37
N ASP A 118 1.62 13.46 8.72
CA ASP A 118 0.91 12.18 8.64
C ASP A 118 1.06 11.52 7.27
N ARG A 119 1.09 12.32 6.19
CA ARG A 119 1.26 11.82 4.81
C ARG A 119 2.61 11.11 4.59
N ILE A 120 3.67 11.58 5.24
CA ILE A 120 5.03 11.01 5.12
C ILE A 120 5.10 9.73 5.96
N ILE A 121 4.49 9.73 7.15
CA ILE A 121 4.37 8.54 8.00
C ILE A 121 3.56 7.45 7.28
N ALA A 122 2.44 7.82 6.67
CA ALA A 122 1.59 6.91 5.89
C ALA A 122 2.35 6.32 4.69
N ALA A 123 3.09 7.15 3.96
CA ALA A 123 3.91 6.71 2.83
C ALA A 123 5.03 5.75 3.27
N ALA A 124 5.73 6.05 4.37
CA ALA A 124 6.77 5.18 4.93
C ALA A 124 6.19 3.85 5.43
N GLY A 125 5.03 3.87 6.10
CA GLY A 125 4.33 2.65 6.51
C GLY A 125 3.91 1.80 5.29
N LYS A 126 3.40 2.42 4.22
CA LYS A 126 3.08 1.70 2.98
C LYS A 126 4.32 1.18 2.25
N MET A 127 5.46 1.89 2.30
CA MET A 127 6.73 1.36 1.83
C MET A 127 7.20 0.16 2.66
N ALA A 128 7.03 0.18 3.99
CA ALA A 128 7.30 -0.99 4.82
C ALA A 128 6.45 -2.19 4.40
N SER A 129 5.14 -2.00 4.23
CA SER A 129 4.22 -3.03 3.73
C SER A 129 4.66 -3.56 2.35
N TYR A 130 5.09 -2.68 1.45
CA TYR A 130 5.63 -3.07 0.15
C TYR A 130 6.85 -4.00 0.29
N GLU A 131 7.82 -3.63 1.12
CA GLU A 131 9.03 -4.43 1.32
C GLU A 131 8.74 -5.78 1.98
N ALA A 132 7.77 -5.83 2.91
CA ALA A 132 7.36 -7.07 3.56
C ALA A 132 6.73 -8.07 2.58
N ILE A 133 6.05 -7.61 1.54
CA ILE A 133 5.34 -8.48 0.59
C ILE A 133 6.18 -8.79 -0.64
N PHE A 134 6.89 -7.79 -1.20
CA PHE A 134 7.54 -7.88 -2.51
C PHE A 134 9.05 -7.66 -2.47
N GLY A 135 9.56 -7.14 -1.36
CA GLY A 135 10.93 -6.63 -1.26
C GLY A 135 11.78 -7.46 -0.31
N SER A 136 12.55 -6.77 0.54
CA SER A 136 13.43 -7.43 1.51
C SER A 136 13.12 -7.02 2.94
N GLU A 137 13.29 -7.99 3.85
CA GLU A 137 13.11 -7.82 5.29
C GLU A 137 14.01 -6.69 5.85
N ALA A 138 15.24 -6.55 5.34
CA ALA A 138 16.14 -5.46 5.74
C ALA A 138 15.55 -4.07 5.42
N GLN A 139 14.92 -3.90 4.25
CA GLN A 139 14.30 -2.64 3.87
C GLN A 139 12.98 -2.40 4.61
N TYR A 140 12.22 -3.47 4.90
CA TYR A 140 11.08 -3.40 5.81
C TYR A 140 11.51 -2.85 7.18
N HIS A 141 12.57 -3.39 7.78
CA HIS A 141 13.06 -2.92 9.08
C HIS A 141 13.54 -1.47 9.05
N ALA A 142 14.14 -1.03 7.95
CA ALA A 142 14.56 0.36 7.76
C ALA A 142 13.35 1.31 7.72
N HIS A 143 12.32 0.98 6.93
CA HIS A 143 11.10 1.80 6.86
C HIS A 143 10.35 1.84 8.19
N MET A 144 10.15 0.68 8.85
CA MET A 144 9.47 0.67 10.15
C MET A 144 10.27 1.39 11.25
N GLY A 145 11.61 1.31 11.23
CA GLY A 145 12.44 2.10 12.14
C GLY A 145 12.32 3.60 11.90
N GLY A 146 12.08 4.01 10.65
CA GLY A 146 11.73 5.40 10.31
C GLY A 146 10.35 5.78 10.84
N VAL A 147 9.35 4.91 10.65
CA VAL A 147 7.97 5.14 11.14
C VAL A 147 7.95 5.33 12.65
N GLU A 148 8.62 4.47 13.43
CA GLU A 148 8.71 4.60 14.88
C GLU A 148 9.27 5.97 15.30
N LYS A 149 10.40 6.40 14.71
CA LYS A 149 11.01 7.70 15.01
C LYS A 149 10.10 8.88 14.66
N MET A 150 9.37 8.79 13.54
CA MET A 150 8.44 9.85 13.14
C MET A 150 7.22 9.91 14.07
N LEU A 151 6.73 8.76 14.54
CA LEU A 151 5.67 8.68 15.53
C LEU A 151 6.09 9.29 16.87
N ASP A 152 7.30 8.97 17.34
CA ASP A 152 7.83 9.54 18.59
C ASP A 152 7.86 11.07 18.53
N GLY A 153 8.32 11.64 17.41
CA GLY A 153 8.33 13.09 17.18
C GLY A 153 6.94 13.71 17.02
N ARG A 154 5.93 12.91 16.65
CA ARG A 154 4.53 13.34 16.42
C ARG A 154 3.66 13.26 17.68
N GLY A 155 4.15 12.63 18.75
CA GLY A 155 3.37 12.39 19.98
C GLY A 155 2.67 11.03 20.02
N GLY A 156 3.13 10.08 19.20
CA GLY A 156 2.63 8.71 19.16
C GLY A 156 1.55 8.46 18.10
N ILE A 157 1.14 7.20 17.97
CA ILE A 157 0.21 6.74 16.93
C ILE A 157 -1.21 7.30 17.07
N SER A 158 -1.64 7.63 18.30
CA SER A 158 -2.94 8.24 18.57
C SER A 158 -3.01 9.72 18.14
N ALA A 159 -1.88 10.37 17.88
CA ALA A 159 -1.82 11.74 17.37
C ALA A 159 -2.05 11.84 15.85
N LEU A 160 -2.17 10.70 15.16
CA LEU A 160 -2.43 10.66 13.73
C LEU A 160 -3.89 10.96 13.39
N GLY A 161 -4.10 11.63 12.27
CA GLY A 161 -5.40 12.05 11.76
C GLY A 161 -6.22 10.95 11.07
N LEU A 162 -7.14 11.40 10.22
CA LEU A 162 -8.17 10.58 9.56
C LEU A 162 -9.06 9.83 10.58
N ASP A 163 -9.45 10.49 11.66
CA ASP A 163 -10.30 9.91 12.71
C ASP A 163 -9.73 8.57 13.25
N GLY A 164 -8.41 8.56 13.44
CA GLY A 164 -7.64 7.39 13.90
C GLY A 164 -7.47 6.28 12.85
N PHE A 165 -8.02 6.43 11.63
CA PHE A 165 -7.86 5.44 10.57
C PHE A 165 -6.39 5.21 10.23
N LEU A 166 -5.57 6.28 10.19
CA LEU A 166 -4.16 6.12 9.85
C LEU A 166 -3.40 5.30 10.91
N GLY A 167 -3.71 5.50 12.20
CA GLY A 167 -3.16 4.66 13.26
C GLY A 167 -3.54 3.18 13.08
N ARG A 168 -4.82 2.90 12.79
CA ARG A 168 -5.29 1.53 12.49
C ARG A 168 -4.58 0.93 11.28
N LEU A 169 -4.36 1.73 10.24
CA LEU A 169 -3.66 1.31 9.04
C LEU A 169 -2.21 0.89 9.34
N LEU A 170 -1.51 1.64 10.18
CA LEU A 170 -0.13 1.31 10.57
C LEU A 170 -0.06 0.06 11.44
N LEU A 171 -0.97 -0.10 12.40
CA LEU A 171 -1.08 -1.30 13.23
C LEU A 171 -1.38 -2.53 12.37
N PHE A 172 -2.30 -2.40 11.41
CA PHE A 172 -2.59 -3.46 10.45
C PHE A 172 -1.37 -3.84 9.61
N ILE A 173 -0.58 -2.85 9.16
CA ILE A 173 0.66 -3.09 8.44
C ILE A 173 1.67 -3.84 9.32
N ASP A 174 1.89 -3.38 10.55
CA ASP A 174 2.86 -3.99 11.47
C ASP A 174 2.45 -5.42 11.83
N SER A 175 1.20 -5.65 12.23
CA SER A 175 0.68 -6.98 12.56
C SER A 175 0.85 -7.99 11.43
N ASN A 176 0.50 -7.60 10.19
CA ASN A 176 0.64 -8.49 9.05
C ASN A 176 2.09 -8.69 8.62
N SER A 177 2.91 -7.64 8.65
CA SER A 177 4.32 -7.73 8.26
C SER A 177 5.11 -8.55 9.29
N ALA A 178 4.85 -8.37 10.58
CA ALA A 178 5.42 -9.17 11.65
C ALA A 178 5.07 -10.65 11.49
N PHE A 179 3.82 -10.96 11.14
CA PHE A 179 3.40 -12.33 10.85
C PHE A 179 4.12 -12.91 9.62
N LEU A 180 4.14 -12.19 8.49
CA LEU A 180 4.75 -12.66 7.25
C LEU A 180 6.26 -12.89 7.39
N LEU A 181 6.96 -11.97 8.05
CA LEU A 181 8.41 -11.99 8.20
C LEU A 181 8.86 -12.75 9.45
N LYS A 182 7.93 -13.25 10.28
CA LYS A 182 8.23 -13.88 11.58
C LYS A 182 9.06 -12.99 12.50
N THR A 183 8.73 -11.70 12.52
CA THR A 183 9.38 -10.69 13.37
C THR A 183 8.44 -10.27 14.50
N ARG A 184 8.96 -9.53 15.47
CA ARG A 184 8.15 -8.96 16.55
C ARG A 184 7.32 -7.77 16.05
N LEU A 185 6.17 -7.53 16.69
CA LEU A 185 5.45 -6.26 16.56
C LEU A 185 6.36 -5.11 16.97
N ARG A 186 6.29 -4.02 16.22
CA ARG A 186 7.05 -2.78 16.44
C ARG A 186 6.16 -1.69 17.02
N LEU A 187 4.89 -1.68 16.64
CA LEU A 187 3.89 -0.75 17.12
C LEU A 187 3.05 -1.42 18.23
N THR A 188 2.59 -0.63 19.19
CA THR A 188 1.78 -1.13 20.30
C THR A 188 0.36 -0.54 20.28
N GLU A 189 -0.63 -1.41 20.49
CA GLU A 189 -2.06 -1.12 20.51
C GLU A 189 -2.51 -0.30 21.74
N SER A 190 -1.63 -0.10 22.72
CA SER A 190 -1.94 0.62 23.98
C SER A 190 -2.48 2.04 23.75
N SER A 191 -2.28 2.58 22.55
CA SER A 191 -2.76 3.89 22.11
C SER A 191 -4.24 3.90 21.68
N PHE A 192 -4.87 2.74 21.42
CA PHE A 192 -6.29 2.61 21.06
C PHE A 192 -7.02 1.62 21.99
N PRO A 193 -7.17 1.92 23.29
CA PRO A 193 -7.63 0.97 24.32
C PRO A 193 -9.06 0.44 24.14
N ARG A 194 -9.84 1.00 23.21
CA ARG A 194 -11.24 0.62 22.97
C ARG A 194 -11.42 -0.46 21.91
N ARG A 195 -10.35 -0.99 21.31
CA ARG A 195 -10.44 -2.00 20.24
C ARG A 195 -9.72 -3.30 20.59
N PRO A 196 -10.22 -4.44 20.07
CA PRO A 196 -9.46 -5.67 20.12
C PRO A 196 -8.17 -5.50 19.30
N PRO A 197 -7.06 -6.16 19.70
CA PRO A 197 -5.83 -6.18 18.91
C PRO A 197 -6.07 -6.63 17.47
N ILE A 198 -5.38 -6.02 16.51
CA ILE A 198 -5.48 -6.44 15.11
C ILE A 198 -4.86 -7.83 14.94
N VAL A 199 -5.71 -8.82 14.66
CA VAL A 199 -5.28 -10.17 14.31
C VAL A 199 -4.73 -10.16 12.87
N PRO A 200 -3.50 -10.67 12.62
CA PRO A 200 -2.94 -10.73 11.27
C PRO A 200 -3.83 -11.51 10.30
N ASN A 201 -4.00 -10.98 9.09
CA ASN A 201 -4.71 -11.58 7.98
C ASN A 201 -3.91 -11.40 6.67
N PRO A 202 -2.93 -12.27 6.39
CA PRO A 202 -2.03 -12.10 5.26
C PRO A 202 -2.75 -12.17 3.90
N GLY A 203 -3.88 -12.88 3.82
CA GLY A 203 -4.69 -12.95 2.59
C GLY A 203 -5.24 -11.57 2.19
N ARG A 204 -5.82 -10.84 3.15
CA ARG A 204 -6.28 -9.46 2.95
C ARG A 204 -5.13 -8.47 2.77
N PHE A 205 -4.02 -8.69 3.49
CA PHE A 205 -2.85 -7.82 3.41
C PHE A 205 -2.17 -7.88 2.03
N ILE A 206 -2.09 -9.05 1.42
CA ILE A 206 -1.47 -9.24 0.10
C ILE A 206 -2.46 -8.94 -1.04
N GLY A 207 -3.77 -9.08 -0.80
CA GLY A 207 -4.81 -8.83 -1.82
C GLY A 207 -5.31 -10.09 -2.54
N TYR A 208 -5.33 -11.24 -1.85
CA TYR A 208 -5.82 -12.53 -2.37
C TYR A 208 -7.18 -12.97 -1.78
N ALA A 209 -7.77 -12.18 -0.89
CA ALA A 209 -9.03 -12.47 -0.20
C ALA A 209 -10.28 -12.16 -1.06
#